data_AF-A0A142X5Q2-F1
#
_entry.id   AF-A0A142X5Q2-F1
#
_cell.length_a   1.000
_cell.length_b   1.000
_cell.length_c   1.000
_cell.angle_alpha   90.00
_cell.angle_beta   90.00
_cell.angle_gamma   90.00
#
_symmetry.space_group_name_H-M   'P 1'
#
loop_
_entity.id
_entity.type
_entity.pdbx_description
1 polymer ?
#
loop_
_entity_poly.entity_id
_entity_poly.type
_entity_poly.pdbx_seq_one_letter_code
_entity_poly.pdbx_strand_id
1 'polypeptide(L)'
;MREGEHPVYVCDQVREVERLYRDVLIEAVRRLPIRDQLDRQANRLVEGHRAGDRAVVPQITCWHPGLACRSADDIMSSVFTLDDARQTLAREYGFADWSHAEAEGVAPPDADFELAVETLLRGDVETLRGLLAGDPSLVHRRSRFGHRSTLLHYIGSNGVETHRQRVPLNLAEVTRLLIEAGADVNATASMYGGGSTALGLLVTSDHPAKAGVTADVRKVLVAAGAK
;
A
#
# COMPACT_ATOMS: atom_id res chain seq x y z
N MET A 1 -14.80 19.41 -5.89
CA MET A 1 -13.47 18.80 -6.10
C MET A 1 -12.47 19.94 -5.97
N ARG A 2 -11.40 19.79 -5.19
CA ARG A 2 -10.30 20.78 -5.22
C ARG A 2 -9.65 20.67 -6.60
N GLU A 3 -9.19 21.78 -7.17
CA GLU A 3 -8.44 21.75 -8.43
C GLU A 3 -7.27 20.75 -8.30
N GLY A 4 -7.17 19.79 -9.22
CA GLY A 4 -6.10 18.77 -9.25
C GLY A 4 -6.47 17.35 -8.77
N GLU A 5 -7.54 17.16 -7.99
CA GLU A 5 -7.94 15.81 -7.54
C GLU A 5 -8.82 15.10 -8.57
N HIS A 6 -8.38 13.92 -9.03
CA HIS A 6 -9.12 13.08 -9.97
C HIS A 6 -10.02 12.06 -9.24
N PRO A 7 -11.08 11.52 -9.89
CA PRO A 7 -11.84 10.43 -9.32
C PRO A 7 -10.95 9.23 -8.97
N VAL A 8 -11.14 8.66 -7.78
CA VAL A 8 -10.37 7.51 -7.29
C VAL A 8 -11.32 6.33 -7.07
N TYR A 9 -11.03 5.21 -7.73
CA TYR A 9 -11.66 3.94 -7.44
C TYR A 9 -11.10 3.36 -6.14
N VAL A 10 -11.99 2.94 -5.26
CA VAL A 10 -11.70 2.21 -4.02
C VAL A 10 -12.76 1.13 -3.91
N CYS A 11 -12.37 -0.13 -3.73
CA CYS A 11 -13.36 -1.20 -3.54
C CYS A 11 -13.93 -1.17 -2.12
N ASP A 12 -15.08 -1.80 -1.91
CA ASP A 12 -15.77 -1.74 -0.61
C ASP A 12 -14.94 -2.36 0.53
N GLN A 13 -14.20 -3.43 0.26
CA GLN A 13 -13.30 -4.02 1.26
C GLN A 13 -12.21 -3.03 1.73
N VAL A 14 -11.62 -2.26 0.80
CA VAL A 14 -10.62 -1.24 1.15
C VAL A 14 -11.27 -0.10 1.92
N ARG A 15 -12.49 0.34 1.54
CA ARG A 15 -13.23 1.37 2.29
C ARG A 15 -13.52 0.96 3.73
N GLU A 16 -13.85 -0.31 3.95
CA GLU A 16 -14.08 -0.83 5.30
C GLU A 16 -12.79 -0.89 6.12
N VAL A 17 -11.66 -1.26 5.52
CA VAL A 17 -10.35 -1.19 6.19
C VAL A 17 -9.96 0.27 6.50
N GLU A 18 -10.22 1.22 5.61
CA GLU A 18 -10.03 2.65 5.88
C GLU A 18 -10.93 3.13 7.04
N ARG A 19 -12.18 2.65 7.13
CA ARG A 19 -13.07 2.95 8.24
C ARG A 19 -12.50 2.39 9.55
N LEU A 20 -12.03 1.14 9.55
CA LEU A 20 -11.45 0.48 10.72
C LEU A 20 -10.27 1.28 11.30
N TYR A 21 -9.45 1.88 10.44
CA TYR A 21 -8.22 2.57 10.84
C TYR A 21 -8.27 4.10 10.86
N ARG A 22 -9.44 4.70 10.71
CA ARG A 22 -9.63 6.15 10.51
C ARG A 22 -8.88 7.05 11.51
N ASP A 23 -8.76 6.62 12.75
CA ASP A 23 -8.14 7.35 13.87
C ASP A 23 -6.71 6.90 14.19
N VAL A 24 -6.25 5.77 13.62
CA VAL A 24 -4.88 5.27 13.79
C VAL A 24 -4.00 5.47 12.56
N LEU A 25 -4.53 5.99 11.46
CA LEU A 25 -3.76 6.39 10.26
C LEU A 25 -3.67 7.92 10.09
N ILE A 26 -3.91 8.68 11.16
CA ILE A 26 -3.78 10.14 11.15
C ILE A 26 -2.31 10.58 11.03
N GLU A 27 -2.10 11.82 10.58
CA GLU A 27 -0.77 12.41 10.38
C GLU A 27 0.16 12.29 11.59
N ALA A 28 -0.38 12.49 12.80
CA ALA A 28 0.40 12.35 14.03
C ALA A 28 0.94 10.92 14.23
N VAL A 29 0.20 9.89 13.80
CA VAL A 29 0.64 8.49 13.87
C VAL A 29 1.65 8.19 12.77
N ARG A 30 1.45 8.70 11.56
CA ARG A 30 2.37 8.48 10.41
C ARG A 30 3.79 9.00 10.65
N ARG A 31 3.99 9.89 11.63
CA ARG A 31 5.30 10.40 12.07
C ARG A 31 5.95 9.60 13.20
N LEU A 32 5.31 8.53 13.68
CA LEU A 32 5.89 7.64 14.67
C LEU A 32 6.86 6.64 14.02
N PRO A 33 7.72 5.97 14.79
CA PRO A 33 8.48 4.83 14.29
C PRO A 33 7.54 3.76 13.70
N ILE A 34 8.01 3.03 12.69
CA ILE A 34 7.21 2.01 11.97
C ILE A 34 6.56 1.03 12.95
N ARG A 35 7.35 0.51 13.90
CA ARG A 35 6.88 -0.39 14.94
C ARG A 35 5.66 0.16 15.68
N ASP A 36 5.68 1.43 16.08
CA ASP A 36 4.58 2.05 16.84
C ASP A 36 3.33 2.31 15.99
N GLN A 37 3.51 2.58 14.69
CA GLN A 37 2.39 2.67 13.75
C GLN A 37 1.69 1.32 13.60
N LEU A 38 2.46 0.27 13.36
CA LEU A 38 1.93 -1.08 13.20
C LEU A 38 1.34 -1.61 14.51
N ASP A 39 1.92 -1.31 15.67
CA ASP A 39 1.39 -1.73 16.96
C ASP A 39 0.01 -1.12 17.25
N ARG A 40 -0.20 0.16 16.90
CA ARG A 40 -1.51 0.81 17.00
C ARG A 40 -2.54 0.18 16.08
N GLN A 41 -2.16 -0.09 14.83
CA GLN A 41 -3.02 -0.81 13.90
C GLN A 41 -3.31 -2.24 14.36
N ALA A 42 -2.35 -2.93 15.00
CA ALA A 42 -2.53 -4.28 15.51
C ALA A 42 -3.55 -4.31 16.65
N ASN A 43 -3.46 -3.36 17.58
CA ASN A 43 -4.46 -3.20 18.64
C ASN A 43 -5.86 -2.94 18.05
N ARG A 44 -5.96 -2.06 17.04
CA ARG A 44 -7.23 -1.82 16.34
C ARG A 44 -7.76 -3.07 15.62
N LEU A 45 -6.88 -3.87 15.01
CA LEU A 45 -7.29 -5.12 14.34
C LEU A 45 -7.86 -6.12 15.35
N VAL A 46 -7.27 -6.23 16.55
CA VAL A 46 -7.81 -7.07 17.65
C VAL A 46 -9.14 -6.53 18.17
N GLU A 47 -9.27 -5.21 18.36
CA GLU A 47 -10.53 -4.57 18.77
C GLU A 47 -11.65 -4.87 17.77
N GLY A 48 -11.38 -4.73 16.46
CA GLY A 48 -12.32 -5.03 15.40
C GLY A 48 -12.75 -6.50 15.40
N HIS A 49 -11.80 -7.43 15.54
CA HIS A 49 -12.10 -8.87 15.61
C HIS A 49 -13.01 -9.19 16.81
N ARG A 50 -12.66 -8.69 18.01
CA ARG A 50 -13.46 -8.88 19.24
C ARG A 50 -14.85 -8.26 19.14
N ALA A 51 -15.00 -7.15 18.41
CA ALA A 51 -16.27 -6.49 18.20
C ALA A 51 -17.15 -7.15 17.13
N GLY A 52 -16.65 -8.19 16.45
CA GLY A 52 -17.36 -8.82 15.33
C GLY A 52 -17.31 -8.01 14.03
N ASP A 53 -16.44 -6.99 13.94
CA ASP A 53 -16.31 -6.13 12.77
C ASP A 53 -15.61 -6.89 11.63
N ARG A 54 -16.35 -7.22 10.57
CA ARG A 54 -15.82 -7.99 9.43
C ARG A 54 -14.83 -7.19 8.56
N ALA A 55 -14.61 -5.90 8.83
CA ALA A 55 -13.56 -5.12 8.19
C ALA A 55 -12.15 -5.66 8.44
N VAL A 56 -11.94 -6.47 9.48
CA VAL A 56 -10.64 -7.12 9.76
C VAL A 56 -10.31 -8.27 8.81
N VAL A 57 -11.34 -8.88 8.20
CA VAL A 57 -11.21 -10.13 7.44
C VAL A 57 -10.27 -10.00 6.24
N PRO A 58 -10.32 -8.95 5.40
CA PRO A 58 -9.44 -8.83 4.24
C PRO A 58 -7.96 -8.92 4.60
N GLN A 59 -7.53 -8.31 5.71
CA GLN A 59 -6.13 -8.37 6.13
C GLN A 59 -5.78 -9.74 6.72
N ILE A 60 -6.63 -10.30 7.58
CA ILE A 60 -6.38 -11.61 8.22
C ILE A 60 -6.33 -12.73 7.17
N THR A 61 -7.29 -12.79 6.25
CA THR A 61 -7.34 -13.85 5.23
C THR A 61 -6.20 -13.75 4.20
N CYS A 62 -5.61 -12.57 3.99
CA CYS A 62 -4.50 -12.39 3.06
C CYS A 62 -3.13 -12.62 3.72
N TRP A 63 -2.95 -12.24 4.99
CA TRP A 63 -1.62 -12.08 5.57
C TRP A 63 -1.35 -12.89 6.84
N HIS A 64 -2.39 -13.38 7.52
CA HIS A 64 -2.21 -14.13 8.78
C HIS A 64 -1.51 -15.49 8.52
N PRO A 65 -0.43 -15.84 9.25
CA PRO A 65 0.35 -17.06 9.00
C PRO A 65 -0.46 -18.37 9.02
N GLY A 66 -1.44 -18.50 9.92
CA GLY A 66 -2.25 -19.71 10.09
C GLY A 66 -3.70 -19.63 9.60
N LEU A 67 -4.16 -18.45 9.21
CA LEU A 67 -5.56 -18.17 8.83
C LEU A 67 -5.68 -17.65 7.41
N ALA A 68 -4.56 -17.55 6.68
CA ALA A 68 -4.58 -17.22 5.27
C ALA A 68 -5.53 -18.15 4.50
N CYS A 69 -6.31 -17.58 3.58
CA CYS A 69 -7.31 -18.25 2.76
C CYS A 69 -8.47 -18.91 3.54
N ARG A 70 -8.60 -18.68 4.85
CA ARG A 70 -9.78 -19.13 5.62
C ARG A 70 -11.00 -18.28 5.30
N SER A 71 -12.18 -18.88 5.47
CA SER A 71 -13.44 -18.16 5.31
C SER A 71 -13.58 -17.07 6.37
N ALA A 72 -14.38 -16.06 6.06
CA ALA A 72 -14.66 -14.99 7.00
C ALA A 72 -15.28 -15.52 8.31
N ASP A 73 -16.13 -16.55 8.25
CA ASP A 73 -16.76 -17.12 9.45
C ASP A 73 -15.75 -17.94 10.29
N ASP A 74 -14.84 -18.67 9.65
CA ASP A 74 -13.73 -19.34 10.35
C ASP A 74 -12.83 -18.31 11.05
N ILE A 75 -12.50 -17.20 10.39
CA ILE A 75 -11.68 -16.12 10.96
C ILE A 75 -12.38 -15.50 12.17
N MET A 76 -13.67 -15.15 12.04
CA MET A 76 -14.41 -14.50 13.13
C MET A 76 -14.71 -15.42 14.31
N SER A 77 -14.69 -16.75 14.12
CA SER A 77 -14.85 -17.74 15.19
C SER A 77 -13.52 -18.20 15.83
N SER A 78 -12.38 -17.86 15.21
CA SER A 78 -11.06 -18.21 15.72
C SER A 78 -10.64 -17.30 16.88
N VAL A 79 -9.76 -17.81 17.76
CA VAL A 79 -9.03 -16.96 18.71
C VAL A 79 -8.06 -16.08 17.92
N PHE A 80 -8.10 -14.77 18.15
CA PHE A 80 -7.23 -13.80 17.50
C PHE A 80 -6.56 -12.92 18.55
N THR A 81 -5.26 -13.09 18.73
CA THR A 81 -4.45 -12.43 19.75
C THR A 81 -3.76 -11.18 19.20
N LEU A 82 -3.13 -10.39 20.08
CA LEU A 82 -2.31 -9.26 19.65
C LEU A 82 -1.07 -9.70 18.88
N ASP A 83 -0.51 -10.87 19.19
CA ASP A 83 0.62 -11.41 18.43
C ASP A 83 0.18 -11.76 17.00
N ASP A 84 -0.97 -12.44 16.84
CA ASP A 84 -1.57 -12.73 15.53
C ASP A 84 -1.76 -11.46 14.69
N ALA A 85 -2.26 -10.38 15.32
CA ALA A 85 -2.45 -9.09 14.66
C ALA A 85 -1.12 -8.44 14.24
N ARG A 86 -0.11 -8.48 15.11
CA ARG A 86 1.25 -7.97 14.82
C ARG A 86 1.89 -8.73 13.65
N GLN A 87 1.77 -10.06 13.64
CA GLN A 87 2.29 -10.88 12.54
C GLN A 87 1.54 -10.62 11.23
N THR A 88 0.22 -10.46 11.29
CA THR A 88 -0.61 -10.12 10.12
C THR A 88 -0.16 -8.80 9.50
N LEU A 89 -0.01 -7.74 10.32
CA LEU A 89 0.38 -6.43 9.82
C LEU A 89 1.84 -6.37 9.36
N ALA A 90 2.76 -7.03 10.07
CA ALA A 90 4.14 -7.11 9.61
C ALA A 90 4.20 -7.67 8.18
N ARG A 91 3.47 -8.76 7.91
CA ARG A 91 3.44 -9.41 6.60
C ARG A 91 2.72 -8.57 5.54
N GLU A 92 1.62 -7.92 5.89
CA GLU A 92 0.93 -6.98 4.99
C GLU A 92 1.86 -5.85 4.52
N TYR A 93 2.66 -5.30 5.43
CA TYR A 93 3.65 -4.27 5.14
C TYR A 93 4.95 -4.84 4.52
N GLY A 94 4.96 -6.13 4.17
CA GLY A 94 6.06 -6.81 3.50
C GLY A 94 7.26 -7.15 4.37
N PHE A 95 7.14 -7.04 5.71
CA PHE A 95 8.12 -7.60 6.63
C PHE A 95 7.97 -9.13 6.70
N ALA A 96 9.05 -9.81 7.07
CA ALA A 96 9.03 -11.27 7.21
C ALA A 96 8.15 -11.71 8.40
N ASP A 97 8.29 -10.99 9.51
CA ASP A 97 7.61 -11.17 10.78
C ASP A 97 7.65 -9.87 11.60
N TRP A 98 7.02 -9.89 12.77
CA TRP A 98 7.02 -8.75 13.70
C TRP A 98 8.41 -8.30 14.13
N SER A 99 9.35 -9.22 14.38
CA SER A 99 10.70 -8.88 14.83
C SER A 99 11.48 -8.09 13.77
N HIS A 100 11.24 -8.35 12.49
CA HIS A 100 11.80 -7.53 11.41
C HIS A 100 11.22 -6.11 11.41
N ALA A 101 9.92 -5.94 11.67
CA ALA A 101 9.34 -4.60 11.81
C ALA A 101 9.90 -3.84 13.03
N GLU A 102 10.22 -4.54 14.13
CA GLU A 102 10.87 -3.95 15.30
C GLU A 102 12.32 -3.50 15.00
N ALA A 103 13.01 -4.23 14.12
CA ALA A 103 14.39 -3.94 13.75
C ALA A 103 14.57 -2.66 12.91
N GLU A 104 13.49 -2.09 12.33
CA GLU A 104 13.53 -0.79 11.63
C GLU A 104 13.92 0.39 12.56
N GLY A 105 13.84 0.16 13.87
CA GLY A 105 14.28 1.10 14.89
C GLY A 105 13.31 2.28 15.09
N VAL A 106 13.85 3.38 15.63
CA VAL A 106 13.06 4.51 16.15
C VAL A 106 12.87 5.64 15.15
N ALA A 107 13.38 5.51 13.92
CA ALA A 107 13.23 6.54 12.92
C ALA A 107 11.91 6.35 12.16
N PRO A 108 11.11 7.41 11.95
CA PRO A 108 9.86 7.31 11.20
C PRO A 108 10.08 7.03 9.70
N PRO A 109 9.02 6.69 8.95
CA PRO A 109 9.04 6.69 7.49
C PRO A 109 9.56 8.00 6.90
N ASP A 110 10.09 7.94 5.67
CA ASP A 110 10.50 9.15 4.93
C ASP A 110 9.27 9.98 4.58
N ALA A 111 9.11 11.13 5.24
CA ALA A 111 7.91 11.96 5.12
C ALA A 111 7.67 12.46 3.69
N ASP A 112 8.72 12.76 2.92
CA ASP A 112 8.59 13.25 1.55
C ASP A 112 8.15 12.11 0.63
N PHE A 113 8.68 10.91 0.84
CA PHE A 113 8.27 9.71 0.11
C PHE A 113 6.81 9.35 0.42
N GLU A 114 6.42 9.35 1.70
CA GLU A 114 5.05 9.06 2.10
C GLU A 114 4.06 10.10 1.56
N LEU A 115 4.43 11.39 1.54
CA LEU A 115 3.63 12.43 0.91
C LEU A 115 3.45 12.21 -0.60
N ALA A 116 4.52 11.83 -1.30
CA ALA A 116 4.45 11.52 -2.73
C ALA A 116 3.56 10.31 -3.03
N VAL A 117 3.59 9.27 -2.19
CA VAL A 117 2.67 8.12 -2.29
C VAL A 117 1.22 8.58 -2.12
N GLU A 118 0.90 9.37 -1.10
CA GLU A 118 -0.47 9.84 -0.87
C GLU A 118 -0.96 10.75 -2.00
N THR A 119 -0.07 11.57 -2.57
CA THR A 119 -0.36 12.46 -3.71
C THR A 119 -0.63 11.64 -4.98
N LEU A 120 0.20 10.62 -5.24
CA LEU A 120 0.01 9.65 -6.31
C LEU A 120 -1.35 8.95 -6.21
N LEU A 121 -1.71 8.45 -5.02
CA LEU A 121 -2.96 7.70 -4.80
C LEU A 121 -4.22 8.59 -4.91
N ARG A 122 -4.07 9.91 -4.87
CA ARG A 122 -5.14 10.89 -5.15
C ARG A 122 -5.23 11.27 -6.63
N GLY A 123 -4.26 10.86 -7.44
CA GLY A 123 -4.17 11.26 -8.84
C GLY A 123 -3.81 12.73 -9.03
N ASP A 124 -3.23 13.39 -8.03
CA ASP A 124 -2.83 14.80 -8.07
C ASP A 124 -1.48 14.95 -8.78
N VAL A 125 -1.56 14.99 -10.12
CA VAL A 125 -0.39 15.03 -11.01
C VAL A 125 0.41 16.33 -10.84
N GLU A 126 -0.26 17.47 -10.62
CA GLU A 126 0.39 18.77 -10.49
C GLU A 126 1.25 18.84 -9.23
N THR A 127 0.69 18.45 -8.08
CA THR A 127 1.46 18.41 -6.83
C THR A 127 2.57 17.38 -6.91
N LEU A 128 2.31 16.19 -7.47
CA LEU A 128 3.34 15.15 -7.62
C LEU A 128 4.49 15.62 -8.51
N ARG A 129 4.21 16.33 -9.61
CA ARG A 129 5.23 16.94 -10.46
C ARG A 129 6.07 17.95 -9.70
N GLY A 130 5.45 18.79 -8.88
CA GLY A 130 6.14 19.75 -8.02
C GLY A 130 7.10 19.07 -7.02
N LEU A 131 6.65 17.98 -6.38
CA LEU A 131 7.48 17.19 -5.46
C LEU A 131 8.69 16.58 -6.17
N LEU A 132 8.49 15.96 -7.34
CA LEU A 132 9.56 15.35 -8.13
C LEU A 132 10.55 16.37 -8.70
N ALA A 133 10.08 17.55 -9.08
CA ALA A 133 10.94 18.64 -9.56
C ALA A 133 11.76 19.26 -8.42
N GLY A 134 11.18 19.36 -7.21
CA GLY A 134 11.87 19.85 -6.02
C GLY A 134 12.94 18.89 -5.51
N ASP A 135 12.72 17.58 -5.69
CA ASP A 135 13.68 16.53 -5.33
C ASP A 135 13.66 15.37 -6.35
N PRO A 136 14.51 15.41 -7.38
CA PRO A 136 14.59 14.35 -8.38
C PRO A 136 15.00 12.98 -7.81
N SER A 137 15.63 12.92 -6.63
CA SER A 137 15.98 11.64 -6.02
C SER A 137 14.76 10.84 -5.57
N LEU A 138 13.64 11.53 -5.33
CA LEU A 138 12.41 10.97 -4.78
C LEU A 138 11.85 9.80 -5.60
N VAL A 139 11.98 9.86 -6.93
CA VAL A 139 11.50 8.80 -7.84
C VAL A 139 12.23 7.46 -7.66
N HIS A 140 13.48 7.51 -7.16
CA HIS A 140 14.33 6.34 -6.94
C HIS A 140 14.34 5.87 -5.48
N ARG A 141 13.75 6.64 -4.56
CA ARG A 141 13.63 6.25 -3.15
C ARG A 141 12.71 5.05 -3.01
N ARG A 142 12.86 4.39 -1.86
CA ARG A 142 12.10 3.19 -1.50
C ARG A 142 11.42 3.43 -0.16
N SER A 143 10.21 2.90 -0.04
CA SER A 143 9.52 2.81 1.24
C SER A 143 10.42 2.15 2.27
N ARG A 144 10.31 2.64 3.51
CA ARG A 144 10.97 2.04 4.67
C ARG A 144 10.26 0.77 5.16
N PHE A 145 9.03 0.52 4.74
CA PHE A 145 8.33 -0.73 5.05
C PHE A 145 8.97 -1.93 4.35
N GLY A 146 8.69 -3.13 4.84
CA GLY A 146 9.37 -4.36 4.42
C GLY A 146 9.25 -4.68 2.92
N HIS A 147 8.18 -4.25 2.26
CA HIS A 147 8.02 -4.42 0.80
C HIS A 147 9.00 -3.56 -0.03
N ARG A 148 9.64 -2.52 0.52
CA ARG A 148 10.67 -1.68 -0.15
C ARG A 148 10.24 -1.10 -1.51
N SER A 149 8.95 -0.82 -1.69
CA SER A 149 8.38 -0.29 -2.93
C SER A 149 8.96 1.07 -3.30
N THR A 150 9.21 1.29 -4.59
CA THR A 150 9.36 2.65 -5.17
C THR A 150 7.98 3.26 -5.44
N LEU A 151 7.91 4.54 -5.80
CA LEU A 151 6.66 5.18 -6.21
C LEU A 151 5.95 4.42 -7.34
N LEU A 152 6.72 3.91 -8.31
CA LEU A 152 6.16 3.19 -9.45
C LEU A 152 5.52 1.86 -9.05
N HIS A 153 5.90 1.21 -7.94
CA HIS A 153 5.24 -0.03 -7.51
C HIS A 153 3.81 0.22 -7.02
N TYR A 154 3.51 1.39 -6.48
CA TYR A 154 2.18 1.72 -5.96
C TYR A 154 1.09 1.79 -7.06
N ILE A 155 1.47 1.95 -8.33
CA ILE A 155 0.52 1.89 -9.45
C ILE A 155 -0.11 0.50 -9.62
N GLY A 156 0.50 -0.55 -9.06
CA GLY A 156 -0.08 -1.88 -9.05
C GLY A 156 -1.26 -2.04 -8.09
N SER A 157 -1.37 -1.18 -7.07
CA SER A 157 -2.35 -1.30 -5.98
C SER A 157 -2.46 -2.76 -5.47
N ASN A 158 -1.31 -3.41 -5.31
CA ASN A 158 -1.18 -4.84 -5.03
C ASN A 158 0.14 -5.09 -4.29
N GLY A 159 0.10 -5.90 -3.24
CA GLY A 159 1.25 -6.15 -2.37
C GLY A 159 1.73 -4.93 -1.58
N VAL A 160 0.86 -3.92 -1.43
CA VAL A 160 1.03 -2.75 -0.56
C VAL A 160 -0.08 -2.76 0.49
N GLU A 161 -0.03 -1.82 1.43
CA GLU A 161 -0.99 -1.70 2.53
C GLU A 161 -2.43 -1.68 2.00
N THR A 162 -3.33 -2.48 2.60
CA THR A 162 -4.69 -2.65 2.08
C THR A 162 -5.42 -1.32 1.95
N HIS A 163 -5.28 -0.42 2.94
CA HIS A 163 -5.87 0.91 2.91
C HIS A 163 -5.31 1.83 1.80
N ARG A 164 -4.16 1.50 1.21
CA ARG A 164 -3.52 2.22 0.09
C ARG A 164 -3.82 1.62 -1.28
N GLN A 165 -4.60 0.55 -1.37
CA GLN A 165 -4.99 -0.08 -2.66
C GLN A 165 -6.11 0.70 -3.36
N ARG A 166 -5.79 1.97 -3.65
CA ARG A 166 -6.64 2.99 -4.27
C ARG A 166 -6.15 3.23 -5.70
N VAL A 167 -7.07 3.44 -6.63
CA VAL A 167 -6.74 3.57 -8.06
C VAL A 167 -7.29 4.88 -8.61
N PRO A 168 -6.47 5.93 -8.79
CA PRO A 168 -6.91 7.13 -9.47
C PRO A 168 -7.24 6.82 -10.95
N LEU A 169 -8.33 7.36 -11.48
CA LEU A 169 -8.75 7.02 -12.86
C LEU A 169 -7.80 7.59 -13.93
N ASN A 170 -6.96 8.56 -13.58
CA ASN A 170 -5.86 9.06 -14.40
C ASN A 170 -4.52 8.33 -14.15
N LEU A 171 -4.52 7.11 -13.60
CA LEU A 171 -3.29 6.39 -13.23
C LEU A 171 -2.27 6.27 -14.38
N ALA A 172 -2.71 6.18 -15.64
CA ALA A 172 -1.80 6.15 -16.79
C ALA A 172 -1.01 7.46 -16.95
N GLU A 173 -1.61 8.61 -16.62
CA GLU A 173 -0.93 9.91 -16.61
C GLU A 173 0.10 10.00 -15.47
N VAL A 174 -0.30 9.59 -14.26
CA VAL A 174 0.62 9.50 -13.11
C VAL A 174 1.81 8.58 -13.45
N THR A 175 1.55 7.45 -14.11
CA THR A 175 2.60 6.51 -14.52
C THR A 175 3.58 7.14 -15.51
N ARG A 176 3.09 7.91 -16.50
CA ARG A 176 3.96 8.63 -17.44
C ARG A 176 4.83 9.65 -16.71
N LEU A 177 4.25 10.42 -15.80
CA LEU A 177 5.01 11.40 -15.00
C LEU A 177 6.16 10.75 -14.24
N LEU A 178 5.93 9.61 -13.58
CA LEU A 178 6.98 8.89 -12.86
C LEU A 178 8.09 8.41 -13.79
N ILE A 179 7.73 7.88 -14.96
CA ILE A 179 8.71 7.42 -15.96
C ILE A 179 9.51 8.59 -16.53
N GLU A 180 8.86 9.70 -16.86
CA GLU A 180 9.50 10.93 -17.34
C GLU A 180 10.44 11.52 -16.27
N ALA A 181 10.10 11.38 -14.99
CA ALA A 181 10.96 11.75 -13.88
C ALA A 181 12.14 10.80 -13.64
N GLY A 182 12.20 9.66 -14.35
CA GLY A 182 13.31 8.71 -14.30
C GLY A 182 13.04 7.42 -13.53
N ALA A 183 11.79 7.08 -13.21
CA ALA A 183 11.48 5.83 -12.52
C ALA A 183 12.03 4.60 -13.27
N ASP A 184 12.73 3.73 -12.54
CA ASP A 184 13.17 2.44 -13.07
C ASP A 184 11.95 1.51 -13.20
N VAL A 185 11.51 1.30 -14.44
CA VAL A 185 10.35 0.47 -14.79
C VAL A 185 10.53 -1.02 -14.48
N ASN A 186 11.77 -1.47 -14.30
CA ASN A 186 12.11 -2.86 -13.99
C ASN A 186 12.63 -3.03 -12.56
N ALA A 187 12.59 -1.99 -11.74
CA ALA A 187 12.88 -2.12 -10.31
C ALA A 187 11.96 -3.18 -9.69
N THR A 188 12.52 -3.95 -8.76
CA THR A 188 11.77 -4.96 -8.00
C THR A 188 11.52 -4.50 -6.57
N ALA A 189 10.44 -5.01 -5.99
CA ALA A 189 10.06 -4.86 -4.59
C ALA A 189 9.94 -6.23 -3.90
N SER A 190 9.86 -6.21 -2.57
CA SER A 190 10.05 -7.36 -1.69
C SER A 190 8.76 -8.07 -1.26
N MET A 191 7.58 -7.56 -1.65
CA MET A 191 6.32 -8.27 -1.39
C MET A 191 6.30 -9.64 -2.09
N TYR A 192 5.50 -10.58 -1.55
CA TYR A 192 5.32 -11.94 -2.09
C TYR A 192 6.60 -12.77 -2.23
N GLY A 193 7.61 -12.51 -1.41
CA GLY A 193 8.90 -13.20 -1.47
C GLY A 193 9.93 -12.53 -2.41
N GLY A 194 9.58 -11.37 -2.98
CA GLY A 194 10.49 -10.54 -3.76
C GLY A 194 10.41 -10.74 -5.27
N GLY A 195 11.07 -9.84 -6.00
CA GLY A 195 11.09 -9.86 -7.47
C GLY A 195 9.86 -9.23 -8.13
N SER A 196 8.93 -8.66 -7.35
CA SER A 196 7.71 -8.05 -7.86
C SER A 196 8.02 -6.75 -8.61
N THR A 197 7.71 -6.67 -9.90
CA THR A 197 7.84 -5.44 -10.71
C THR A 197 6.52 -4.66 -10.75
N ALA A 198 6.58 -3.37 -11.08
CA ALA A 198 5.36 -2.56 -11.25
C ALA A 198 4.39 -3.15 -12.29
N LEU A 199 4.93 -3.66 -13.42
CA LEU A 199 4.13 -4.33 -14.43
C LEU A 199 3.50 -5.62 -13.90
N GLY A 200 4.26 -6.47 -13.21
CA GLY A 200 3.78 -7.72 -12.63
C GLY A 200 2.66 -7.49 -11.61
N LEU A 201 2.83 -6.52 -10.71
CA LEU A 201 1.82 -6.13 -9.73
C LEU A 201 0.55 -5.60 -10.40
N LEU A 202 0.67 -4.74 -11.42
CA LEU A 202 -0.45 -4.18 -12.16
C LEU A 202 -1.31 -5.25 -12.85
N VAL A 203 -0.68 -6.20 -13.56
CA VAL A 203 -1.43 -7.19 -14.35
C VAL A 203 -2.06 -8.30 -13.52
N THR A 204 -1.59 -8.49 -12.28
CA THR A 204 -2.14 -9.46 -11.32
C THR A 204 -3.11 -8.83 -10.31
N SER A 205 -3.34 -7.52 -10.40
CA SER A 205 -4.19 -6.80 -9.45
C SER A 205 -5.63 -6.66 -9.92
N ASP A 206 -6.56 -7.01 -9.03
CA ASP A 206 -7.98 -6.79 -9.20
C ASP A 206 -8.36 -5.30 -9.19
N HIS A 207 -7.60 -4.45 -8.48
CA HIS A 207 -8.01 -3.05 -8.25
C HIS A 207 -7.93 -2.22 -9.53
N PRO A 208 -6.80 -2.16 -10.25
CA PRO A 208 -6.72 -1.48 -11.54
C PRO A 208 -7.61 -2.12 -12.61
N ALA A 209 -7.84 -3.43 -12.54
CA ALA A 209 -8.72 -4.14 -13.46
C ALA A 209 -10.18 -3.70 -13.29
N LYS A 210 -10.69 -3.68 -12.06
CA LYS A 210 -12.05 -3.21 -11.73
C LYS A 210 -12.23 -1.70 -11.96
N ALA A 211 -11.16 -0.92 -11.81
CA ALA A 211 -11.15 0.50 -12.18
C ALA A 211 -11.13 0.74 -13.70
N GLY A 212 -10.86 -0.29 -14.51
CA GLY A 212 -10.80 -0.19 -15.97
C GLY A 212 -9.53 0.47 -16.53
N VAL A 213 -8.47 0.63 -15.73
CA VAL A 213 -7.26 1.37 -16.13
C VAL A 213 -6.07 0.49 -16.51
N THR A 214 -6.10 -0.82 -16.20
CA THR A 214 -4.97 -1.74 -16.42
C THR A 214 -4.40 -1.69 -17.83
N ALA A 215 -5.24 -1.68 -18.86
CA ALA A 215 -4.80 -1.73 -20.25
C ALA A 215 -3.97 -0.50 -20.64
N ASP A 216 -4.37 0.69 -20.19
CA ASP A 216 -3.68 1.93 -20.55
C ASP A 216 -2.41 2.13 -19.74
N VAL A 217 -2.41 1.78 -18.45
CA VAL A 217 -1.19 1.79 -17.63
C VAL A 217 -0.17 0.78 -18.16
N ARG A 218 -0.61 -0.42 -18.56
CA ARG A 218 0.26 -1.44 -19.17
C ARG A 218 0.92 -0.94 -20.45
N LYS A 219 0.16 -0.26 -21.33
CA LYS A 219 0.74 0.32 -22.56
C LYS A 219 1.87 1.29 -22.24
N VAL A 220 1.68 2.15 -21.23
CA VAL A 220 2.70 3.12 -20.78
C VAL A 220 3.96 2.40 -20.29
N LEU A 221 3.82 1.42 -19.40
CA LEU A 221 4.96 0.65 -18.87
C LEU A 221 5.72 -0.11 -19.96
N VAL A 222 5.01 -0.81 -20.85
CA VAL A 222 5.61 -1.58 -21.94
C VAL A 222 6.33 -0.68 -22.92
N ALA A 223 5.74 0.48 -23.27
CA ALA A 223 6.39 1.46 -24.13
C ALA A 223 7.70 2.01 -23.52
N ALA A 224 7.78 2.07 -22.19
CA ALA A 224 8.97 2.47 -21.45
C ALA A 224 9.96 1.31 -21.19
N GLY A 225 9.69 0.10 -21.67
CA GLY A 225 10.60 -1.05 -21.58
C GLY A 225 10.44 -1.92 -20.34
N ALA A 226 9.29 -1.86 -19.64
CA ALA A 226 8.95 -2.82 -18.59
C ALA A 226 8.82 -4.24 -19.16
N LYS A 227 9.34 -5.23 -18.43
CA LYS A 227 9.34 -6.65 -18.81
C LYS A 227 8.68 -7.53 -17.76
#